data_AF-A0A1W9YZ90-F1
#
_entry.id   AF-A0A1W9YZ90-F1
#
_cell.length_a   1.000
_cell.length_b   1.000
_cell.length_c   1.000
_cell.angle_alpha   90.00
_cell.angle_beta   90.00
_cell.angle_gamma   90.00
#
_symmetry.space_group_name_H-M   'P 1'
#
loop_
_entity.id
_entity.type
_entity.pdbx_description
1 polymer ?
#
loop_
_entity_poly.entity_id
_entity_poly.type
_entity_poly.pdbx_seq_one_letter_code
_entity_poly.pdbx_strand_id
1 'polypeptide(L)'
;MGKSAHPGQPFRRLAVMLGLPPETPLMQIQAAYIEAKENGTAHPPRILDRADAPCKQNMWVGDQIDLNKIPAPLAHDGDGGRYLQTAGLNITQTPDGRWTNWSTNRAVSSTPRP
;
A
#
# COMPACT_ATOMS: atom_id res chain seq x y z
N MET A 1 5.28 10.65 -5.32
CA MET A 1 6.11 10.39 -4.13
C MET A 1 7.21 11.45 -4.11
N GLY A 2 7.31 12.24 -3.04
CA GLY A 2 8.33 13.30 -2.95
C GLY A 2 9.74 12.74 -2.74
N LYS A 3 10.76 13.51 -3.15
CA LYS A 3 12.15 13.20 -2.82
C LYS A 3 12.34 13.17 -1.30
N SER A 4 13.27 12.33 -0.84
CA SER A 4 13.71 12.34 0.55
C SER A 4 14.30 13.70 0.91
N ALA A 5 14.06 14.17 2.15
CA ALA A 5 14.72 15.35 2.69
C ALA A 5 16.18 15.09 3.10
N HIS A 6 16.64 13.83 3.05
CA HIS A 6 18.01 13.48 3.41
C HIS A 6 19.02 14.04 2.38
N PRO A 7 20.03 14.82 2.82
CA PRO A 7 21.04 15.38 1.92
C PRO A 7 21.71 14.29 1.08
N GLY A 8 21.91 14.57 -0.21
CA GLY A 8 22.57 13.66 -1.15
C GLY A 8 21.82 12.37 -1.50
N GLN A 9 20.64 12.10 -0.89
CA GLN A 9 19.92 10.83 -1.06
C GLN A 9 18.45 11.04 -1.44
N PRO A 10 18.15 11.71 -2.57
CA PRO A 10 16.78 12.09 -2.93
C PRO A 10 15.84 10.89 -3.14
N PHE A 11 16.36 9.69 -3.41
CA PHE A 11 15.58 8.48 -3.68
C PHE A 11 15.56 7.47 -2.53
N ARG A 12 16.07 7.85 -1.36
CA ARG A 12 16.17 6.98 -0.17
C ARG A 12 14.89 6.20 0.15
N ARG A 13 13.75 6.88 0.13
CA ARG A 13 12.44 6.28 0.47
C ARG A 13 12.04 5.19 -0.55
N LEU A 14 12.37 5.39 -1.82
CA LEU A 14 12.10 4.42 -2.88
C LEU A 14 13.03 3.20 -2.76
N ALA A 15 14.32 3.41 -2.47
CA ALA A 15 15.28 2.33 -2.29
C ALA A 15 14.84 1.36 -1.18
N VAL A 16 14.48 1.89 -0.01
CA VAL A 16 14.01 1.08 1.13
C VAL A 16 12.71 0.32 0.81
N MET A 17 11.79 0.93 0.04
CA MET A 17 10.53 0.27 -0.35
C MET A 17 10.77 -1.00 -1.19
N LEU A 18 11.90 -1.08 -1.90
CA LEU A 18 12.31 -2.24 -2.70
C LEU A 18 13.33 -3.12 -1.99
N GLY A 19 13.60 -2.89 -0.70
CA GLY A 19 14.58 -3.67 0.08
C GLY A 19 16.04 -3.39 -0.26
N LEU A 20 16.33 -2.27 -0.93
CA LEU A 20 17.70 -1.86 -1.30
C LEU A 20 18.33 -0.96 -0.22
N PRO A 21 19.68 -0.84 -0.18
CA PRO A 21 20.34 0.13 0.69
C PRO A 21 19.82 1.56 0.46
N PRO A 22 19.62 2.36 1.52
CA PRO A 22 18.97 3.66 1.40
C PRO A 22 19.72 4.68 0.54
N GLU A 23 21.02 4.52 0.38
CA GLU A 23 21.90 5.34 -0.45
C GLU A 23 21.91 4.95 -1.94
N THR A 24 21.17 3.90 -2.33
CA THR A 24 21.15 3.40 -3.70
C THR A 24 20.69 4.49 -4.68
N PRO A 25 21.46 4.79 -5.74
CA PRO A 25 21.09 5.79 -6.75
C PRO A 25 19.98 5.28 -7.68
N LEU A 26 19.23 6.20 -8.28
CA LEU A 26 18.02 5.88 -9.07
C LEU A 26 18.25 4.84 -10.17
N MET A 27 19.36 4.93 -10.92
CA MET A 27 19.62 3.98 -12.01
C MET A 27 19.87 2.56 -11.51
N GLN A 28 20.48 2.40 -10.33
CA GLN A 28 20.68 1.09 -9.70
C GLN A 28 19.36 0.56 -9.13
N ILE A 29 18.50 1.44 -8.58
CA ILE A 29 17.14 1.08 -8.18
C ILE A 29 16.37 0.52 -9.38
N GLN A 30 16.43 1.20 -10.52
CA GLN A 30 15.75 0.76 -11.75
C GLN A 30 16.32 -0.57 -12.25
N ALA A 31 17.65 -0.73 -12.27
CA ALA A 31 18.29 -1.98 -12.68
C ALA A 31 17.85 -3.17 -11.79
N ALA A 32 17.83 -2.98 -10.46
CA ALA A 32 17.38 -4.01 -9.53
C ALA A 32 15.91 -4.39 -9.73
N TYR A 33 15.04 -3.42 -10.02
CA TYR A 33 13.63 -3.68 -10.34
C TYR A 33 13.46 -4.50 -11.63
N ILE A 34 14.21 -4.16 -12.68
CA ILE A 34 14.18 -4.90 -13.96
C ILE A 34 14.69 -6.33 -13.76
N GLU A 35 15.83 -6.50 -13.07
CA GLU A 35 16.40 -7.80 -12.76
C GLU A 35 15.42 -8.69 -11.99
N ALA A 36 14.76 -8.15 -10.96
CA ALA A 36 13.76 -8.88 -10.19
C ALA A 36 12.53 -9.27 -11.03
N LYS A 37 12.16 -8.46 -12.02
CA LYS A 37 11.02 -8.75 -12.90
C LYS A 37 11.36 -9.80 -13.97
N GLU A 38 12.56 -9.75 -14.52
CA GLU A 38 12.98 -10.63 -15.62
C GLU A 38 13.51 -11.98 -15.13
N ASN A 39 14.27 -11.98 -14.03
CA ASN A 39 15.00 -13.15 -13.54
C ASN A 39 14.60 -13.56 -12.11
N GLY A 40 13.75 -12.78 -11.44
CA GLY A 40 13.34 -13.05 -10.07
C GLY A 40 12.45 -14.30 -9.94
N THR A 41 12.54 -14.95 -8.79
CA THR A 41 11.65 -16.06 -8.44
C THR A 41 10.43 -15.54 -7.71
N ALA A 42 9.24 -15.88 -8.18
CA ALA A 42 8.01 -15.61 -7.46
C ALA A 42 7.89 -16.55 -6.25
N HIS A 43 7.78 -15.99 -5.05
CA HIS A 43 7.54 -16.75 -3.82
C HIS A 43 6.05 -16.69 -3.45
N PRO A 44 5.38 -17.84 -3.22
CA PRO A 44 3.99 -17.83 -2.78
C PRO A 44 3.88 -17.22 -1.36
N PRO A 45 2.75 -16.58 -1.03
CA PRO A 45 2.52 -16.07 0.31
C PRO A 45 2.59 -17.18 1.37
N ARG A 46 3.21 -16.89 2.51
CA ARG A 46 3.13 -17.76 3.69
C ARG A 46 1.85 -17.45 4.47
N ILE A 47 1.02 -18.46 4.68
CA ILE A 47 -0.15 -18.34 5.54
C ILE A 47 0.30 -18.44 7.00
N LEU A 48 -0.14 -17.48 7.83
CA LEU A 48 0.20 -17.40 9.24
C LEU A 48 -1.04 -17.68 10.10
N ASP A 49 -0.82 -18.22 11.30
CA ASP A 49 -1.86 -18.34 12.31
C ASP A 49 -2.33 -16.96 12.78
N ARG A 50 -3.59 -16.88 13.21
CA ARG A 50 -4.19 -15.62 13.66
C ARG A 50 -3.40 -14.97 14.81
N ALA A 51 -2.84 -15.78 15.71
CA ALA A 51 -2.05 -15.30 16.85
C ALA A 51 -0.80 -14.51 16.38
N ASP A 52 -0.28 -14.82 15.20
CA ASP A 52 0.91 -14.20 14.61
C ASP A 52 0.59 -13.08 13.61
N ALA A 53 -0.68 -12.65 13.53
CA ALA A 53 -1.15 -11.64 12.57
C ALA A 53 -1.53 -10.32 13.25
N PRO A 54 -0.61 -9.32 13.37
CA PRO A 54 -0.89 -8.03 14.00
C PRO A 54 -2.09 -7.29 13.38
N CYS A 55 -2.33 -7.46 12.08
CA CYS A 55 -3.47 -6.86 11.38
C CYS A 55 -4.84 -7.37 11.87
N LYS A 56 -4.89 -8.42 12.70
CA LYS A 56 -6.11 -9.00 13.29
C LYS A 56 -6.35 -8.62 14.76
N GLN A 57 -5.54 -7.72 15.34
CA GLN A 57 -5.66 -7.31 16.75
C GLN A 57 -6.94 -6.51 17.03
N ASN A 58 -7.39 -5.68 16.09
CA ASN A 58 -8.63 -4.91 16.21
C ASN A 58 -9.56 -5.29 15.05
N MET A 59 -10.79 -5.65 15.34
CA MET A 59 -11.77 -6.05 14.33
C MET A 59 -13.09 -5.33 14.58
N TRP A 60 -13.62 -4.70 13.54
CA TRP A 60 -14.99 -4.21 13.50
C TRP A 60 -15.76 -5.06 12.48
N VAL A 61 -16.87 -5.63 12.91
CA VAL A 61 -17.71 -6.51 12.07
C VAL A 61 -19.15 -6.02 12.09
N GLY A 62 -19.81 -6.07 10.93
CA GLY A 62 -21.21 -5.62 10.79
C GLY A 62 -21.40 -4.17 11.25
N ASP A 63 -22.34 -3.95 12.15
CA ASP A 63 -22.74 -2.61 12.63
C ASP A 63 -21.66 -1.88 13.44
N GLN A 64 -20.56 -2.56 13.81
CA GLN A 64 -19.43 -1.92 14.47
C GLN A 64 -18.60 -1.04 13.51
N ILE A 65 -18.74 -1.27 12.20
CA ILE A 65 -17.98 -0.58 11.16
C ILE A 65 -18.49 0.85 11.04
N ASP A 66 -17.64 1.79 11.47
CA ASP A 66 -17.84 3.22 11.27
C ASP A 66 -16.54 3.81 10.72
N LEU A 67 -16.57 4.17 9.43
CA LEU A 67 -15.41 4.69 8.72
C LEU A 67 -14.97 6.06 9.25
N ASN A 68 -15.85 6.79 9.95
CA ASN A 68 -15.51 8.10 10.52
C ASN A 68 -14.59 7.99 11.75
N LYS A 69 -14.45 6.79 12.33
CA LYS A 69 -13.45 6.50 13.38
C LYS A 69 -12.01 6.54 12.84
N ILE A 70 -11.84 6.39 11.52
CA ILE A 70 -10.55 6.50 10.85
C ILE A 70 -10.35 7.98 10.47
N PRO A 71 -9.22 8.60 10.81
CA PRO A 71 -8.96 10.01 10.52
C PRO A 71 -8.60 10.23 9.04
N ALA A 72 -9.50 9.85 8.12
CA ALA A 72 -9.30 10.01 6.69
C ALA A 72 -9.24 11.51 6.33
N PRO A 73 -8.19 11.95 5.61
CA PRO A 73 -8.04 13.37 5.29
C PRO A 73 -8.98 13.80 4.17
N LEU A 74 -9.39 15.06 4.20
CA LEU A 74 -9.72 15.80 2.99
C LEU A 74 -8.38 16.27 2.40
N ALA A 75 -7.96 15.69 1.29
CA ALA A 75 -6.57 15.83 0.84
C ALA A 75 -6.28 17.21 0.22
N HIS A 76 -7.25 17.75 -0.52
CA HIS A 76 -7.15 19.05 -1.17
C HIS A 76 -8.46 19.83 -1.02
N ASP A 77 -8.37 21.16 -1.20
CA ASP A 77 -9.57 21.98 -1.34
C ASP A 77 -10.39 21.56 -2.56
N GLY A 78 -11.71 21.57 -2.42
CA GLY A 78 -12.65 21.12 -3.45
C GLY A 78 -12.79 19.60 -3.62
N ASP A 79 -12.04 18.78 -2.88
CA ASP A 79 -12.24 17.31 -2.91
C ASP A 79 -13.68 16.94 -2.48
N GLY A 80 -14.31 16.03 -3.21
CA GLY A 80 -15.72 15.63 -2.99
C GLY A 80 -15.96 14.83 -1.70
N GLY A 81 -14.91 14.43 -0.99
CA GLY A 81 -15.00 13.68 0.26
C GLY A 81 -13.63 13.30 0.82
N ARG A 82 -13.63 12.67 1.99
CA ARG A 82 -12.41 12.20 2.66
C ARG A 82 -11.83 10.98 1.94
N TYR A 83 -10.55 11.01 1.58
CA TYR A 83 -9.89 9.90 0.92
C TYR A 83 -9.43 8.86 1.95
N LEU A 84 -10.16 7.76 2.03
CA LEU A 84 -9.78 6.64 2.89
C LEU A 84 -8.60 5.86 2.30
N GLN A 85 -8.53 5.76 0.96
CA GLN A 85 -7.41 5.11 0.27
C GLN A 85 -6.71 6.08 -0.68
N THR A 86 -5.48 6.43 -0.30
CA THR A 86 -4.52 7.20 -1.13
C THR A 86 -3.26 6.40 -1.45
N ALA A 87 -2.88 5.46 -0.57
CA ALA A 87 -1.69 4.60 -0.70
C ALA A 87 -1.98 3.20 -0.12
N GLY A 88 -2.92 2.49 -0.75
CA GLY A 88 -3.34 1.14 -0.37
C GLY A 88 -3.50 0.22 -1.56
N LEU A 89 -3.85 -1.03 -1.29
CA LEU A 89 -4.06 -2.07 -2.29
C LEU A 89 -5.50 -2.58 -2.23
N ASN A 90 -6.12 -2.68 -3.40
CA ASN A 90 -7.29 -3.51 -3.60
C ASN A 90 -6.83 -4.93 -3.93
N ILE A 91 -7.38 -5.90 -3.21
CA ILE A 91 -7.09 -7.32 -3.41
C ILE A 91 -8.37 -8.00 -3.87
N THR A 92 -8.34 -8.56 -5.07
CA THR A 92 -9.46 -9.30 -5.64
C THR A 92 -8.99 -10.65 -6.15
N GLN A 93 -9.87 -11.64 -6.13
CA GLN A 93 -9.60 -12.99 -6.63
C GLN A 93 -10.65 -13.34 -7.68
N THR A 94 -10.24 -14.05 -8.74
CA THR A 94 -11.18 -14.59 -9.72
C THR A 94 -12.15 -15.57 -9.04
N PRO A 95 -13.40 -15.69 -9.51
CA PRO A 95 -14.38 -16.59 -8.89
C PRO A 95 -13.94 -18.06 -8.81
N ASP A 96 -13.08 -18.50 -9.73
CA ASP A 96 -12.48 -19.85 -9.75
C ASP A 96 -11.24 -19.98 -8.84
N GLY A 97 -10.84 -18.92 -8.15
CA GLY A 97 -9.71 -18.88 -7.22
C GLY A 97 -8.32 -18.86 -7.85
N ARG A 98 -8.21 -18.99 -9.19
CA ARG A 98 -6.92 -19.25 -9.88
C ARG A 98 -6.01 -18.03 -9.94
N TRP A 99 -6.57 -16.83 -9.87
CA TRP A 99 -5.77 -15.61 -9.94
C TRP A 99 -6.19 -14.61 -8.87
N THR A 100 -5.19 -14.11 -8.14
CA THR A 100 -5.34 -12.99 -7.20
C THR A 100 -4.65 -11.77 -7.78
N ASN A 101 -5.40 -10.68 -7.91
CA ASN A 101 -4.91 -9.40 -8.41
C ASN A 101 -4.76 -8.39 -7.27
N TRP A 102 -3.62 -7.70 -7.23
CA TRP A 102 -3.35 -6.61 -6.30
C TRP A 102 -3.18 -5.33 -7.10
N SER A 103 -4.01 -4.32 -6.87
CA SER A 103 -3.97 -3.06 -7.60
C SER A 103 -4.06 -1.84 -6.69
N THR A 104 -3.52 -0.72 -7.15
CA THR A 104 -3.65 0.57 -6.45
C THR A 104 -4.76 1.38 -7.09
N ASN A 105 -5.78 1.75 -6.31
CA ASN A 105 -6.82 2.69 -6.74
C ASN A 105 -7.20 3.62 -5.58
N ARG A 106 -7.70 4.80 -5.90
CA ARG A 106 -8.23 5.75 -4.89
C ARG A 106 -9.62 5.32 -4.41
N ALA A 107 -9.93 5.57 -3.13
CA ALA A 107 -11.28 5.40 -2.58
C ALA A 107 -11.64 6.59 -1.69
N VAL A 108 -12.79 7.19 -1.99
CA VAL A 108 -13.39 8.29 -1.24
C VAL A 108 -14.47 7.70 -0.34
N SER A 109 -14.51 8.11 0.92
CA SER A 109 -15.60 7.73 1.81
C SER A 109 -16.91 8.29 1.28
N SER A 110 -17.93 7.43 1.19
CA SER A 110 -19.30 7.85 0.87
C SER A 110 -20.08 8.32 2.11
N THR A 111 -19.47 8.25 3.31
CA THR A 111 -20.12 8.77 4.52
C THR A 111 -20.37 10.28 4.37
N PRO A 112 -21.58 10.77 4.74
CA PRO A 112 -21.88 12.19 4.67
C PRO A 112 -20.84 13.02 5.42
N ARG A 113 -20.54 14.22 4.90
CA ARG A 113 -19.73 15.20 5.64
C ARG A 113 -20.50 15.58 6.92
N PRO A 114 -19.88 15.51 8.11
CA PRO A 114 -20.43 16.17 9.28
C PRO A 114 -20.46 17.69 9.09
#